data_AF-A0A7M7ITK7-F1
#
_entry.id   AF-A0A7M7ITK7-F1
#
_cell.length_a   1.000
_cell.length_b   1.000
_cell.length_c   1.000
_cell.angle_alpha   90.00
_cell.angle_beta   90.00
_cell.angle_gamma   90.00
#
_symmetry.space_group_name_H-M   'P 1'
#
loop_
_entity.id
_entity.type
_entity.pdbx_description
1 polymer ?
#
loop_
_entity_poly.entity_id
_entity_poly.type
_entity_poly.pdbx_seq_one_letter_code
_entity_poly.pdbx_strand_id
1 'polypeptide(L)'
;MNRRLHIDGALCKSSRISLAMENEGYVPFDLVIQPTTMLTFSGMFEQEIPVPIKVLPTAVTFENINQAEGLISIDGFVRMTFTMIPSRFENSSYGCGSITDGRSKLTVKITNFIVVDNIQKGVAVNVVGTVDATNGILCITCNNMNAITLRDNTPAMSDADLAQGGKPLKRLAPVG
;
A
#
# COMPACT_ATOMS: atom_id res chain seq x y z
N MET A 1 22.11 7.31 -9.51
CA MET A 1 22.35 7.36 -8.06
C MET A 1 23.00 8.69 -7.70
N ASN A 2 22.52 9.36 -6.66
CA ASN A 2 23.01 10.68 -6.24
C ASN A 2 24.21 10.53 -5.30
N ARG A 3 25.23 11.39 -5.48
CA ARG A 3 26.47 11.38 -4.70
C ARG A 3 26.48 12.53 -3.72
N ARG A 4 26.96 12.31 -2.50
CA ARG A 4 27.17 13.37 -1.51
C ARG A 4 28.60 13.90 -1.66
N LEU A 5 28.71 15.18 -1.95
CA LEU A 5 29.99 15.89 -2.07
C LEU A 5 30.03 17.01 -1.04
N HIS A 6 31.11 17.07 -0.28
CA HIS A 6 31.43 18.20 0.59
C HIS A 6 32.41 19.12 -0.17
N ILE A 7 32.04 20.39 -0.29
CA ILE A 7 32.80 21.42 -1.00
C ILE A 7 33.26 22.45 0.03
N ASP A 8 34.58 22.62 0.16
CA ASP A 8 35.19 23.59 1.08
C ASP A 8 36.12 24.54 0.31
N GLY A 9 36.20 25.81 0.73
CA GLY A 9 37.10 26.80 0.12
C GLY A 9 36.74 27.23 -1.32
N ALA A 10 35.49 27.08 -1.76
CA ALA A 10 35.02 27.63 -3.04
C ALA A 10 34.68 29.13 -2.91
N LEU A 11 34.96 29.90 -3.97
CA LEU A 11 34.59 31.31 -4.01
C LEU A 11 33.11 31.47 -4.36
N CYS A 12 32.35 32.12 -3.49
CA CYS A 12 30.95 32.47 -3.75
C CYS A 12 30.82 33.84 -4.44
N LYS A 13 30.02 33.93 -5.49
CA LYS A 13 29.70 35.19 -6.20
C LYS A 13 28.19 35.35 -6.35
N SER A 14 27.67 36.55 -6.18
CA SER A 14 26.26 36.82 -6.46
C SER A 14 25.95 36.64 -7.94
N SER A 15 24.83 35.99 -8.23
CA SER A 15 24.34 35.73 -9.58
C SER A 15 22.94 36.30 -9.76
N ARG A 16 22.63 36.79 -10.96
CA ARG A 16 21.28 37.23 -11.30
C ARG A 16 20.51 36.04 -11.86
N ILE A 17 19.49 35.59 -11.14
CA ILE A 17 18.60 34.51 -11.57
C ILE A 17 17.25 35.08 -12.01
N SER A 18 16.55 34.34 -12.86
CA SER A 18 15.20 34.70 -13.30
C SER A 18 14.14 34.18 -12.32
N LEU A 19 12.94 34.76 -12.34
CA LEU A 19 11.81 34.29 -11.54
C LEU A 19 11.45 32.82 -11.80
N ALA A 20 11.65 32.33 -13.03
CA ALA A 20 11.45 30.93 -13.36
C ALA A 20 12.44 30.01 -12.61
N MET A 21 13.69 30.42 -12.48
CA MET A 21 14.72 29.68 -11.75
C MET A 21 14.48 29.73 -10.24
N GLU A 22 14.00 30.85 -9.71
CA GLU A 22 13.59 30.93 -8.30
C GLU A 22 12.46 29.93 -7.99
N ASN A 23 11.46 29.82 -8.88
CA ASN A 23 10.36 28.86 -8.73
C ASN A 23 10.81 27.40 -8.83
N GLU A 24 11.95 27.13 -9.47
CA GLU A 24 12.59 25.81 -9.52
C GLU A 24 13.55 25.55 -8.34
N GLY A 25 13.66 26.49 -7.40
CA GLY A 25 14.47 26.36 -6.17
C GLY A 25 15.95 26.70 -6.34
N TYR A 26 16.33 27.41 -7.40
CA TYR A 26 17.70 27.90 -7.57
C TYR A 26 18.00 29.03 -6.58
N VAL A 27 19.28 29.15 -6.23
CA VAL A 27 19.79 30.20 -5.32
C VAL A 27 20.62 31.23 -6.12
N PRO A 28 20.58 32.54 -5.75
CA PRO A 28 21.17 33.62 -6.54
C PRO A 28 22.68 33.79 -6.30
N PHE A 29 23.44 32.69 -6.30
CA PHE A 29 24.89 32.71 -6.22
C PHE A 29 25.53 31.56 -6.96
N ASP A 30 26.72 31.82 -7.47
CA ASP A 30 27.58 30.85 -8.14
C ASP A 30 28.74 30.45 -7.23
N LEU A 31 29.08 29.16 -7.23
CA LEU A 31 30.30 28.64 -6.61
C LEU A 31 31.38 28.49 -7.69
N VAL A 32 32.47 29.22 -7.53
CA VAL A 32 33.63 29.18 -8.44
C VAL A 32 34.71 28.31 -7.83
N ILE A 33 35.04 27.21 -8.52
CA ILE A 33 36.11 26.29 -8.14
C ILE A 33 37.46 26.97 -8.35
N GLN A 34 38.30 26.95 -7.32
CA GLN A 34 39.64 27.54 -7.32
C GLN A 34 40.67 26.47 -6.90
N PRO A 35 41.98 26.73 -7.07
CA PRO A 35 43.02 25.80 -6.61
C PRO A 35 42.96 25.48 -5.11
N THR A 36 42.35 26.36 -4.31
CA THR A 36 42.12 26.17 -2.86
C THR A 36 40.85 25.40 -2.52
N THR A 37 40.01 25.06 -3.51
CA THR A 37 38.74 24.38 -3.27
C THR A 37 38.98 22.88 -3.08
N MET A 38 38.52 22.37 -1.94
CA MET A 38 38.57 20.95 -1.60
C MET A 38 37.23 20.29 -1.86
N LEU A 39 37.24 19.19 -2.62
CA LEU A 39 36.08 18.35 -2.88
C LEU A 39 36.27 16.99 -2.20
N THR A 40 35.45 16.71 -1.19
CA THR A 40 35.49 15.43 -0.47
C THR A 40 34.25 14.62 -0.79
N PHE A 41 34.44 13.41 -1.31
CA PHE A 41 33.32 12.47 -1.49
C PHE A 41 32.89 11.92 -0.12
N SER A 42 31.65 12.16 0.25
CA SER A 42 31.09 11.78 1.56
C SER A 42 30.15 10.58 1.48
N GLY A 43 30.25 9.78 0.41
CA GLY A 43 29.40 8.62 0.17
C GLY A 43 28.22 8.91 -0.74
N MET A 44 27.34 7.93 -0.84
CA MET A 44 26.10 8.04 -1.61
C MET A 44 25.07 8.82 -0.81
N PHE A 45 24.19 9.55 -1.49
CA PHE A 45 23.03 10.15 -0.82
C PHE A 45 22.09 9.02 -0.42
N GLU A 46 22.15 8.63 0.85
CA GLU A 46 21.14 7.78 1.47
C GLU A 46 19.96 8.71 1.76
N GLN A 47 18.88 8.53 0.99
CA GLN A 47 17.61 9.14 1.33
C GLN A 47 17.29 8.65 2.74
N GLU A 48 17.10 9.54 3.72
CA GLU A 48 16.53 9.17 5.01
C GLU A 48 15.18 8.54 4.71
N ILE A 49 15.14 7.20 4.68
CA ILE A 49 13.89 6.47 4.63
C ILE A 49 13.26 6.83 5.97
N PRO A 50 12.13 7.57 6.00
CA PRO A 50 11.46 7.86 7.24
C PRO A 50 11.28 6.53 7.95
N VAL A 51 11.71 6.43 9.21
CA VAL A 51 11.44 5.25 10.03
C VAL A 51 9.97 4.92 9.80
N PRO A 52 9.62 3.73 9.24
CA PRO A 52 8.24 3.45 8.94
C PRO A 52 7.50 3.58 10.25
N ILE A 53 6.63 4.60 10.37
CA ILE A 53 5.63 4.61 11.41
C ILE A 53 4.95 3.27 11.22
N LYS A 54 5.08 2.35 12.18
CA LYS A 54 4.35 1.08 12.14
C LYS A 54 2.89 1.46 12.27
N VAL A 55 2.24 1.72 11.13
CA VAL A 55 0.81 1.98 11.06
C VAL A 55 0.16 0.69 11.50
N LEU A 56 -0.37 0.68 12.73
CA LEU A 56 -1.09 -0.46 13.23
C LEU A 56 -2.43 -0.53 12.47
N PRO A 57 -2.81 -1.68 11.91
CA PRO A 57 -4.09 -1.81 11.24
C PRO A 57 -5.26 -1.52 12.19
N THR A 58 -6.25 -0.77 11.74
CA THR A 58 -7.50 -0.58 12.48
C THR A 58 -8.34 -1.85 12.37
N ALA A 59 -8.70 -2.47 13.50
CA ALA A 59 -9.58 -3.63 13.51
C ALA A 59 -11.03 -3.24 13.16
N VAL A 60 -11.63 -3.92 12.19
CA VAL A 60 -12.97 -3.63 11.66
C VAL A 60 -13.78 -4.91 11.45
N THR A 61 -15.10 -4.75 11.33
CA THR A 61 -16.06 -5.81 11.02
C THR A 61 -16.80 -5.50 9.72
N PHE A 62 -17.54 -6.47 9.18
CA PHE A 62 -18.39 -6.25 8.01
C PHE A 62 -19.47 -5.17 8.23
N GLU A 63 -19.82 -4.87 9.48
CA GLU A 63 -20.81 -3.85 9.83
C GLU A 63 -20.26 -2.42 9.76
N ASN A 64 -18.99 -2.22 10.13
CA ASN A 64 -18.39 -0.88 10.27
C ASN A 64 -17.32 -0.55 9.21
N ILE A 65 -16.90 -1.52 8.39
CA ILE A 65 -15.88 -1.30 7.35
C ILE A 65 -16.30 -0.24 6.30
N ASN A 66 -17.60 0.01 6.16
CA ASN A 66 -18.13 1.05 5.26
C ASN A 66 -17.70 2.48 5.63
N GLN A 67 -17.27 2.71 6.87
CA GLN A 67 -16.75 3.97 7.41
C GLN A 67 -15.23 3.96 7.59
N ALA A 68 -14.59 2.81 7.40
CA ALA A 68 -13.16 2.66 7.63
C ALA A 68 -12.33 3.24 6.48
N GLU A 69 -11.15 3.76 6.83
CA GLU A 69 -10.16 4.29 5.91
C GLU A 69 -8.76 3.78 6.25
N GLY A 70 -7.86 3.84 5.27
CA GLY A 70 -6.47 3.43 5.45
C GLY A 70 -6.30 1.92 5.65
N LEU A 71 -5.30 1.56 6.46
CA LEU A 71 -4.91 0.18 6.74
C LEU A 71 -5.83 -0.43 7.81
N ILE A 72 -6.45 -1.56 7.48
CA ILE A 72 -7.40 -2.25 8.35
C ILE A 72 -7.02 -3.72 8.55
N SER A 73 -7.59 -4.34 9.58
CA SER A 73 -7.61 -5.79 9.81
C SER A 73 -9.06 -6.24 9.95
N ILE A 74 -9.47 -7.23 9.17
CA ILE A 74 -10.84 -7.76 9.17
C ILE A 74 -10.84 -9.28 9.17
N ASP A 75 -11.72 -9.84 9.98
CA ASP A 75 -11.97 -11.27 10.04
C ASP A 75 -13.10 -11.68 9.10
N GLY A 76 -12.96 -12.83 8.43
CA GLY A 76 -14.03 -13.42 7.62
C GLY A 76 -13.69 -14.82 7.13
N PHE A 77 -14.55 -15.38 6.28
CA PHE A 77 -14.39 -16.69 5.67
C PHE A 77 -14.13 -16.56 4.18
N VAL A 78 -13.23 -17.36 3.62
CA VAL A 78 -12.94 -17.35 2.18
C VAL A 78 -14.17 -17.81 1.40
N ARG A 79 -14.85 -16.89 0.70
CA ARG A 79 -16.00 -17.20 -0.16
C ARG A 79 -15.58 -17.63 -1.55
N MET A 80 -14.59 -16.93 -2.12
CA MET A 80 -13.99 -17.23 -3.41
C MET A 80 -12.50 -17.33 -3.22
N THR A 81 -11.93 -18.48 -3.58
CA THR A 81 -10.49 -18.74 -3.50
C THR A 81 -9.71 -17.68 -4.27
N PHE A 82 -8.56 -17.31 -3.73
CA PHE A 82 -7.68 -16.34 -4.36
C PHE A 82 -7.03 -16.96 -5.60
N THR A 83 -7.21 -16.30 -6.74
CA THR A 83 -6.69 -16.78 -8.03
C THR A 83 -5.91 -15.67 -8.73
N MET A 84 -4.94 -16.09 -9.53
CA MET A 84 -4.13 -15.17 -10.32
C MET A 84 -4.99 -14.55 -11.42
N ILE A 85 -4.94 -13.23 -11.54
CA ILE A 85 -5.49 -12.49 -12.67
C ILE A 85 -4.32 -12.21 -13.64
N PRO A 86 -4.45 -12.62 -14.92
CA PRO A 86 -3.45 -12.29 -15.93
C PRO A 86 -3.30 -10.77 -16.07
N SER A 87 -2.08 -10.26 -15.87
CA SER A 87 -1.75 -8.86 -16.12
C SER A 87 -1.50 -8.64 -17.61
N ARG A 88 -1.91 -7.48 -18.14
CA ARG A 88 -1.47 -7.01 -19.47
C ARG A 88 -0.03 -6.46 -19.46
N PHE A 89 0.55 -6.31 -18.27
CA PHE A 89 1.92 -5.85 -18.05
C PHE A 89 2.75 -7.04 -17.55
N GLU A 90 3.79 -7.40 -18.31
CA GLU A 90 4.45 -8.72 -18.26
C GLU A 90 5.16 -9.07 -16.94
N ASN A 91 5.24 -8.18 -15.95
CA ASN A 91 6.05 -8.37 -14.74
C ASN A 91 5.28 -8.24 -13.41
N SER A 92 3.95 -8.22 -13.41
CA SER A 92 3.15 -8.11 -12.17
C SER A 92 2.16 -9.27 -11.99
N SER A 93 2.20 -9.94 -10.84
CA SER A 93 1.24 -10.99 -10.48
C SER A 93 0.11 -10.42 -9.63
N TYR A 94 -1.07 -10.25 -10.22
CA TYR A 94 -2.26 -9.82 -9.48
C TYR A 94 -3.06 -11.02 -9.02
N GLY A 95 -3.63 -10.93 -7.83
CA GLY A 95 -4.53 -11.92 -7.26
C GLY A 95 -5.87 -11.29 -6.91
N CYS A 96 -6.94 -12.07 -6.99
CA CYS A 96 -8.25 -11.66 -6.52
C CYS A 96 -9.00 -12.82 -5.89
N GLY A 97 -9.72 -12.51 -4.82
CA GLY A 97 -10.63 -13.42 -4.14
C GLY A 97 -11.68 -12.63 -3.37
N SER A 98 -12.42 -13.31 -2.50
CA SER A 98 -13.34 -12.61 -1.61
C SER A 98 -13.54 -13.34 -0.29
N ILE A 99 -13.78 -12.56 0.75
CA ILE A 99 -14.18 -13.04 2.07
C ILE A 99 -15.63 -12.66 2.38
N THR A 100 -16.24 -13.35 3.34
CA THR A 100 -17.61 -13.11 3.80
C THR A 100 -17.77 -13.34 5.30
N ASP A 101 -18.76 -12.68 5.90
CA ASP A 101 -19.30 -12.98 7.24
C ASP A 101 -20.51 -13.94 7.19
N GLY A 102 -20.83 -14.50 6.02
CA GLY A 102 -22.03 -15.31 5.77
C GLY A 102 -23.24 -14.51 5.28
N ARG A 103 -23.15 -13.16 5.21
CA ARG A 103 -24.20 -12.29 4.65
C ARG A 103 -23.67 -11.37 3.56
N SER A 104 -22.57 -10.70 3.84
CA SER A 104 -21.93 -9.70 2.99
C SER A 104 -20.64 -10.24 2.39
N LYS A 105 -20.31 -9.80 1.17
CA LYS A 105 -19.09 -10.14 0.46
C LYS A 105 -18.17 -8.94 0.41
N LEU A 106 -16.90 -9.17 0.70
CA LEU A 106 -15.83 -8.22 0.49
C LEU A 106 -14.82 -8.76 -0.50
N THR A 107 -14.54 -7.98 -1.54
CA THR A 107 -13.53 -8.31 -2.55
C THR A 107 -12.16 -7.96 -2.01
N VAL A 108 -11.19 -8.87 -2.19
CA VAL A 108 -9.82 -8.69 -1.75
C VAL A 108 -8.90 -8.82 -2.96
N LYS A 109 -8.16 -7.75 -3.26
CA LYS A 109 -7.19 -7.64 -4.35
C LYS A 109 -5.78 -7.79 -3.77
N ILE A 110 -4.90 -8.51 -4.47
CA ILE A 110 -3.52 -8.76 -4.04
C ILE A 110 -2.58 -8.30 -5.14
N THR A 111 -1.63 -7.41 -4.82
CA THR A 111 -0.74 -6.81 -5.83
C THR A 111 0.46 -7.66 -6.21
N ASN A 112 0.98 -8.47 -5.28
CA ASN A 112 2.02 -9.48 -5.53
C ASN A 112 1.49 -10.85 -5.11
N PHE A 113 0.81 -11.51 -6.03
CA PHE A 113 0.15 -12.78 -5.79
C PHE A 113 1.09 -13.96 -6.02
N ILE A 114 1.12 -14.86 -5.04
CA ILE A 114 1.72 -16.18 -5.10
C ILE A 114 0.69 -17.12 -4.46
N VAL A 115 0.38 -18.25 -5.10
CA VAL A 115 -0.61 -19.19 -4.57
C VAL A 115 -0.16 -19.73 -3.21
N VAL A 116 -1.11 -19.87 -2.29
CA VAL A 116 -0.91 -20.41 -0.94
C VAL A 116 -1.95 -21.52 -0.72
N ASP A 117 -1.50 -22.76 -0.61
CA ASP A 117 -2.37 -23.95 -0.71
C ASP A 117 -3.32 -24.14 0.49
N ASN A 118 -2.97 -23.63 1.67
CA ASN A 118 -3.78 -23.79 2.88
C ASN A 118 -4.91 -22.74 3.01
N ILE A 119 -5.01 -21.76 2.11
CA ILE A 119 -6.09 -20.77 2.09
C ILE A 119 -7.14 -21.19 1.05
N GLN A 120 -8.06 -22.06 1.48
CA GLN A 120 -9.12 -22.63 0.64
C GLN A 120 -10.49 -22.04 0.96
N LYS A 121 -11.48 -22.28 0.10
CA LYS A 121 -12.86 -21.86 0.32
C LYS A 121 -13.38 -22.38 1.68
N GLY A 122 -14.06 -21.51 2.43
CA GLY A 122 -14.69 -21.81 3.72
C GLY A 122 -13.80 -21.64 4.94
N VAL A 123 -12.48 -21.58 4.79
CA VAL A 123 -11.59 -21.39 5.95
C VAL A 123 -11.72 -19.97 6.51
N ALA A 124 -11.60 -19.86 7.84
CA ALA A 124 -11.58 -18.60 8.54
C ALA A 124 -10.21 -17.92 8.39
N VAL A 125 -10.22 -16.63 8.08
CA VAL A 125 -9.02 -15.83 7.87
C VAL A 125 -9.14 -14.45 8.53
N ASN A 126 -8.00 -13.88 8.88
CA ASN A 126 -7.84 -12.45 9.09
C ASN A 126 -7.14 -11.84 7.86
N VAL A 127 -7.65 -10.72 7.37
CA VAL A 127 -7.10 -10.00 6.22
C VAL A 127 -6.65 -8.62 6.66
N VAL A 128 -5.38 -8.31 6.42
CA VAL A 128 -4.80 -6.98 6.62
C VAL A 128 -4.63 -6.31 5.26
N GLY A 129 -5.17 -5.11 5.09
CA GLY A 129 -5.00 -4.39 3.83
C GLY A 129 -5.61 -3.00 3.86
N THR A 130 -5.45 -2.28 2.76
CA THR A 130 -5.92 -0.90 2.63
C THR A 130 -7.30 -0.88 1.98
N VAL A 131 -8.22 -0.10 2.57
CA VAL A 131 -9.56 0.10 1.99
C VAL A 131 -9.46 0.85 0.65
N ASP A 132 -10.08 0.29 -0.38
CA ASP A 132 -10.26 0.89 -1.70
C ASP A 132 -11.77 0.96 -2.01
N ALA A 133 -12.25 2.17 -2.28
CA ALA A 133 -13.66 2.44 -2.58
C ALA A 133 -13.84 3.26 -3.87
N THR A 134 -12.85 3.31 -4.76
CA THR A 134 -12.78 4.26 -5.89
C THR A 134 -13.98 4.17 -6.85
N ASN A 135 -14.71 3.04 -6.88
CA ASN A 135 -15.89 2.84 -7.74
C ASN A 135 -17.20 2.62 -6.95
N GLY A 136 -17.28 3.07 -5.70
CA GLY A 136 -18.46 2.90 -4.84
C GLY A 136 -18.68 1.47 -4.30
N ILE A 137 -17.95 0.48 -4.83
CA ILE A 137 -17.83 -0.86 -4.26
C ILE A 137 -16.65 -0.85 -3.30
N LEU A 138 -16.90 -1.29 -2.07
CA LEU A 138 -15.86 -1.42 -1.06
C LEU A 138 -15.03 -2.68 -1.36
N CYS A 139 -13.72 -2.54 -1.42
CA CYS A 139 -12.77 -3.64 -1.51
C CYS A 139 -11.52 -3.36 -0.66
N ILE A 140 -10.72 -4.40 -0.44
CA ILE A 140 -9.43 -4.29 0.24
C ILE A 140 -8.33 -4.61 -0.75
N THR A 141 -7.25 -3.84 -0.71
CA THR A 141 -6.01 -4.14 -1.43
C THR A 141 -4.92 -4.54 -0.44
N CYS A 142 -4.31 -5.69 -0.69
CA CYS A 142 -3.22 -6.27 0.09
C CYS A 142 -1.94 -6.33 -0.76
N ASN A 143 -0.78 -6.21 -0.12
CA ASN A 143 0.50 -6.24 -0.83
C ASN A 143 0.86 -7.64 -1.36
N ASN A 144 0.54 -8.69 -0.62
CA ASN A 144 0.82 -10.08 -0.95
C ASN A 144 -0.05 -11.02 -0.08
N MET A 145 0.05 -12.33 -0.30
CA MET A 145 -0.71 -13.34 0.45
C MET A 145 -0.38 -13.42 1.94
N ASN A 146 0.79 -12.94 2.41
CA ASN A 146 1.13 -12.95 3.84
C ASN A 146 0.22 -12.01 4.66
N ALA A 147 -0.50 -11.12 3.98
CA ALA A 147 -1.50 -10.27 4.60
C ALA A 147 -2.82 -11.00 4.92
N ILE A 148 -2.94 -12.27 4.52
CA ILE A 148 -4.09 -13.14 4.81
C ILE A 148 -3.59 -14.27 5.70
N THR A 149 -4.07 -14.33 6.93
CA THR A 149 -3.65 -15.31 7.93
C THR A 149 -4.80 -16.21 8.33
N LEU A 150 -4.52 -17.50 8.52
CA LEU A 150 -5.54 -18.46 8.96
C LEU A 150 -5.94 -18.20 10.42
N ARG A 151 -7.21 -18.49 10.71
CA ARG A 151 -7.74 -18.52 12.06
C ARG A 151 -8.07 -19.97 12.44
N ASP A 152 -7.03 -20.74 12.78
CA ASP A 152 -7.15 -22.18 13.04
C ASP A 152 -8.11 -22.54 14.20
N ASN A 153 -8.33 -21.60 15.12
CA ASN A 153 -9.28 -21.76 16.23
C ASN A 153 -10.75 -21.55 15.84
N THR A 154 -11.04 -21.27 14.56
CA THR A 154 -12.39 -21.01 14.06
C THR A 154 -12.77 -22.07 13.02
N PRO A 155 -13.83 -22.87 13.26
CA PRO A 155 -14.29 -23.87 12.30
C PRO A 155 -14.61 -23.27 10.94
N ALA A 156 -14.37 -24.04 9.87
CA ALA A 156 -14.73 -23.62 8.52
C ALA A 156 -16.25 -23.40 8.40
N MET A 157 -16.63 -22.39 7.60
CA MET A 157 -18.03 -22.12 7.29
C MET A 157 -18.57 -23.14 6.28
N SER A 158 -19.83 -23.56 6.46
CA SER A 158 -20.47 -24.51 5.56
C SER A 158 -20.70 -23.91 4.16
N ASP A 159 -20.77 -24.75 3.12
CA ASP A 159 -21.05 -24.29 1.76
C ASP A 159 -22.41 -23.58 1.65
N ALA A 160 -23.40 -24.00 2.44
CA ALA A 160 -24.73 -23.40 2.47
C ALA A 160 -24.68 -21.96 2.99
N ASP A 161 -23.96 -21.72 4.08
CA ASP A 161 -23.78 -20.38 4.66
C ASP A 161 -22.90 -19.50 3.77
N LEU A 162 -21.84 -20.08 3.20
CA LEU A 162 -20.98 -19.39 2.23
C LEU A 162 -21.78 -18.93 1.03
N ALA A 163 -22.82 -19.64 0.59
CA ALA A 163 -23.66 -19.23 -0.54
C ALA A 163 -24.48 -17.96 -0.23
N GLN A 164 -24.93 -17.79 1.02
CA GLN A 164 -25.70 -16.62 1.48
C GLN A 164 -24.87 -15.33 1.56
N GLY A 165 -23.55 -15.46 1.77
CA GLY A 165 -22.59 -14.36 1.92
C GLY A 165 -22.29 -13.47 0.70
N GLY A 166 -23.29 -13.17 -0.13
CA GLY A 166 -23.10 -12.67 -1.50
C GLY A 166 -23.24 -11.16 -1.65
N LYS A 167 -23.80 -10.47 -0.65
CA LYS A 167 -24.17 -9.06 -0.76
C LYS A 167 -22.93 -8.15 -0.79
N PRO A 168 -22.62 -7.44 -1.88
CA PRO A 168 -21.46 -6.56 -1.92
C PRO A 168 -21.58 -5.41 -0.93
N LEU A 169 -20.49 -5.10 -0.23
CA LEU A 169 -20.41 -3.92 0.63
C LEU A 169 -20.22 -2.64 -0.21
N LYS A 170 -20.87 -1.57 0.23
CA LYS A 170 -20.78 -0.22 -0.34
C LYS A 170 -20.31 0.76 0.73
N ARG A 171 -19.56 1.77 0.32
CA ARG A 171 -19.21 2.89 1.19
C ARG A 171 -20.46 3.72 1.50
N LEU A 172 -20.62 4.13 2.75
CA LEU A 172 -21.67 5.08 3.12
C LEU A 172 -21.28 6.47 2.61
N ALA A 173 -22.28 7.24 2.16
CA ALA A 173 -22.03 8.64 1.82
C ALA A 173 -21.54 9.39 3.08
N PRO A 174 -20.64 10.38 2.95
CA PRO A 174 -20.30 11.25 4.06
C PRO A 174 -21.59 11.88 4.58
N VAL A 175 -21.82 11.81 5.89
CA VAL A 175 -22.90 12.61 6.51
C VAL A 175 -22.42 14.05 6.46
N GLY A 176 -23.09 14.88 5.65
CA GLY A 176 -22.80 16.30 5.50
C GLY A 176 -23.22 17.13 6.70
#